data_AF-A0A2V7D9R6-F1
#
_entry.id   AF-A0A2V7D9R6-F1
#
_cell.length_a   1.000
_cell.length_b   1.000
_cell.length_c   1.000
_cell.angle_alpha   90.00
_cell.angle_beta   90.00
_cell.angle_gamma   90.00
#
_symmetry.space_group_name_H-M   'P 1'
#
loop_
_entity.id
_entity.type
_entity.pdbx_description
1 polymer ?
#
loop_
_entity_poly.entity_id
_entity_poly.type
_entity_poly.pdbx_seq_one_letter_code
_entity_poly.pdbx_strand_id
1 'polypeptide(L)'
;MAPETHYARSGDVNIAYQVVGDGPRDLVVVPGWISNIDVFWEEPRVARFFERLASFSRLILFEIEEFLTGVRRGPEPDRVLATVLFTDIVGSTRKALEIGDRRWRDLLDAHNALVRDRLAHFRGREIDTAGDGFLAAFDGPARGVRAACAIAEGVTRLGLEVRAGLHTGECEVSGSKLTGIAVHIGARIVGMAKRGEVLVSNTVKDLVAGSGLKFDDRGLHTLNGVPGETHLFAVDRGPLRP
;
A
#
# COMPACT_ATOMS: atom_id res chain seq x y z
N MET A 1 11.17 -22.29 5.23
CA MET A 1 9.88 -22.38 5.95
C MET A 1 9.63 -20.99 6.52
N ALA A 2 8.45 -20.40 6.34
CA ALA A 2 8.19 -19.07 6.87
C ALA A 2 8.21 -19.09 8.41
N PRO A 3 8.81 -18.08 9.07
CA PRO A 3 8.84 -17.99 10.54
C PRO A 3 7.45 -17.70 11.10
N GLU A 4 7.25 -18.05 12.38
CA GLU A 4 5.99 -17.80 13.08
C GLU A 4 5.82 -16.30 13.41
N THR A 5 4.62 -15.78 13.16
CA THR A 5 4.26 -14.40 13.49
C THR A 5 3.74 -14.29 14.93
N HIS A 6 4.40 -13.45 15.72
CA HIS A 6 4.07 -13.10 17.09
C HIS A 6 3.46 -11.70 17.18
N TYR A 7 2.82 -11.37 18.30
CA TYR A 7 2.19 -10.07 18.53
C TYR A 7 2.63 -9.47 19.87
N ALA A 8 2.99 -8.19 19.87
CA ALA A 8 3.31 -7.39 21.04
C ALA A 8 2.41 -6.15 21.12
N ARG A 9 2.17 -5.63 22.33
CA ARG A 9 1.37 -4.41 22.54
C ARG A 9 2.25 -3.26 23.03
N SER A 10 2.11 -2.10 22.40
CA SER A 10 2.77 -0.85 22.83
C SER A 10 1.74 0.28 22.88
N GLY A 11 1.26 0.62 24.08
CA GLY A 11 0.14 1.55 24.25
C GLY A 11 -1.15 1.05 23.60
N ASP A 12 -1.68 1.84 22.66
CA ASP A 12 -2.90 1.54 21.89
C ASP A 12 -2.61 0.81 20.56
N VAL A 13 -1.36 0.42 20.34
CA VAL A 13 -0.88 -0.15 19.08
C VAL A 13 -0.54 -1.64 19.27
N ASN A 14 -0.95 -2.47 18.31
CA ASN A 14 -0.50 -3.86 18.21
C ASN A 14 0.65 -3.95 17.19
N ILE A 15 1.67 -4.73 17.52
CA ILE A 15 2.86 -4.88 16.72
C ILE A 15 2.97 -6.35 16.38
N ALA A 16 2.72 -6.71 15.11
CA ALA A 16 3.01 -8.03 14.61
C ALA A 16 4.51 -8.13 14.34
N TYR A 17 5.17 -9.20 14.76
CA TYR A 17 6.61 -9.38 14.55
C TYR A 17 7.01 -10.84 14.37
N GLN A 18 8.07 -11.08 13.61
CA GLN A 18 8.70 -12.40 13.42
C GLN A 18 10.13 -12.36 13.94
N VAL A 19 10.57 -13.45 14.56
CA VAL A 19 11.94 -13.60 15.04
C VAL A 19 12.63 -14.73 14.27
N VAL A 20 13.80 -14.45 13.71
CA VAL A 20 14.58 -15.42 12.93
C VAL A 20 16.05 -15.40 13.34
N GLY A 21 16.63 -16.59 13.53
CA GLY A 21 18.01 -16.76 13.99
C GLY A 21 18.18 -16.69 15.50
N ASP A 22 19.33 -17.13 15.99
CA ASP A 22 19.69 -17.27 17.41
C ASP A 22 21.01 -16.54 17.76
N GLY A 23 21.48 -15.67 16.87
CA GLY A 23 22.72 -14.93 17.04
C GLY A 23 22.74 -13.99 18.27
N PRO A 24 23.93 -13.63 18.78
CA PRO A 24 24.10 -12.95 20.07
C PRO A 24 23.69 -11.46 20.08
N ARG A 25 23.23 -10.92 18.94
CA ARG A 25 22.82 -9.53 18.78
C ARG A 25 21.44 -9.47 18.15
N ASP A 26 20.59 -8.60 18.67
CA ASP A 26 19.28 -8.31 18.08
C ASP A 26 19.43 -7.32 16.93
N LEU A 27 18.83 -7.66 15.79
CA LEU A 27 18.73 -6.76 14.64
C LEU A 27 17.25 -6.54 14.32
N VAL A 28 16.78 -5.30 14.49
CA VAL A 28 15.39 -4.93 14.20
C VAL A 28 15.28 -4.40 12.78
N VAL A 29 14.40 -4.99 11.98
CA VAL A 29 14.05 -4.49 10.65
C VAL A 29 12.68 -3.85 10.73
N VAL A 30 12.63 -2.55 10.44
CA VAL A 30 11.39 -1.80 10.22
C VAL A 30 11.15 -1.77 8.73
N PRO A 31 10.19 -2.56 8.22
CA PRO A 31 9.86 -2.51 6.82
C PRO A 31 9.03 -1.25 6.50
N GLY A 32 9.01 -0.86 5.23
CA GLY A 32 8.28 0.34 4.79
C GLY A 32 6.77 0.22 5.02
N TRP A 33 6.05 1.34 4.89
CA TRP A 33 4.63 1.47 5.28
C TRP A 33 3.65 0.49 4.62
N ILE A 34 4.04 -0.12 3.50
CA ILE A 34 3.35 -1.27 2.90
C ILE A 34 4.27 -2.47 3.05
N SER A 35 4.11 -3.22 4.13
CA SER A 35 4.92 -4.42 4.34
C SER A 35 4.20 -5.47 5.16
N ASN A 36 3.65 -6.46 4.47
CA ASN A 36 3.28 -7.69 5.14
C ASN A 36 4.56 -8.49 5.40
N ILE A 37 4.89 -8.70 6.68
CA ILE A 37 6.09 -9.45 7.08
C ILE A 37 6.10 -10.89 6.56
N ASP A 38 4.93 -11.49 6.29
CA ASP A 38 4.85 -12.84 5.71
C ASP A 38 5.22 -12.85 4.22
N VAL A 39 4.92 -11.78 3.46
CA VAL A 39 5.21 -11.67 2.00
C VAL A 39 6.71 -11.62 1.71
N PHE A 40 7.54 -11.11 2.63
CA PHE A 40 8.97 -10.99 2.38
C PHE A 40 9.69 -12.33 2.16
N TRP A 41 9.17 -13.40 2.75
CA TRP A 41 9.76 -14.73 2.63
C TRP A 41 9.43 -15.42 1.30
N GLU A 42 8.46 -14.89 0.54
CA GLU A 42 8.04 -15.44 -0.75
C GLU A 42 8.90 -14.94 -1.92
N GLU A 43 9.51 -13.75 -1.82
CA GLU A 43 10.49 -13.26 -2.80
C GLU A 43 11.88 -13.85 -2.49
N PRO A 44 12.44 -14.75 -3.31
CA PRO A 44 13.68 -15.47 -2.99
C PRO A 44 14.89 -14.56 -2.73
N ARG A 45 14.90 -13.35 -3.30
CA ARG A 45 15.97 -12.36 -3.04
C ARG A 45 15.86 -11.74 -1.65
N VAL A 46 14.64 -11.47 -1.19
CA VAL A 46 14.39 -10.87 0.13
C VAL A 46 14.53 -11.92 1.22
N ALA A 47 13.99 -13.12 1.00
CA ALA A 47 14.19 -14.27 1.89
C ALA A 47 15.69 -14.55 2.14
N ARG A 48 16.50 -14.68 1.06
CA ARG A 48 17.95 -14.88 1.20
C ARG A 48 18.67 -13.74 1.91
N PHE A 49 18.19 -12.51 1.75
CA PHE A 49 18.75 -11.36 2.46
C PHE A 49 18.49 -11.49 3.97
N PHE A 50 17.26 -11.84 4.36
CA PHE A 50 16.90 -12.07 5.77
C PHE A 50 17.59 -13.29 6.37
N GLU A 51 17.69 -14.41 5.64
CA GLU A 51 18.46 -15.59 6.07
C GLU A 51 19.91 -15.23 6.35
N ARG A 52 20.52 -14.39 5.51
CA ARG A 52 21.91 -13.95 5.69
C ARG A 52 22.09 -13.00 6.86
N LEU A 53 21.09 -12.18 7.20
CA LEU A 53 21.11 -11.38 8.42
C LEU A 53 20.93 -12.25 9.67
N ALA A 54 19.99 -13.19 9.62
CA ALA A 54 19.71 -14.13 10.69
C ALA A 54 20.86 -15.11 10.95
N SER A 55 21.75 -15.35 9.98
CA SER A 55 22.90 -16.26 10.18
C SER A 55 23.94 -15.74 11.17
N PHE A 56 23.89 -14.48 11.59
CA PHE A 56 24.81 -13.91 12.58
C PHE A 56 24.10 -13.05 13.65
N SER A 57 22.78 -12.93 13.57
CA SER A 57 21.97 -12.10 14.48
C SER A 57 20.62 -12.76 14.76
N ARG A 58 19.96 -12.35 15.84
CA ARG A 58 18.54 -12.60 16.04
C ARG A 58 17.76 -11.47 15.36
N LEU A 59 17.24 -11.75 14.18
CA LEU A 59 16.49 -10.81 13.34
C LEU A 59 15.06 -10.66 13.85
N ILE A 60 14.59 -9.43 14.05
CA ILE A 60 13.21 -9.12 14.47
C ILE A 60 12.58 -8.25 13.37
N LEU A 61 11.68 -8.83 12.59
CA LEU A 61 10.87 -8.12 11.59
C LEU A 61 9.57 -7.66 12.27
N PHE A 62 9.08 -6.44 12.08
CA PHE A 62 7.76 -6.05 12.62
C PHE A 62 6.94 -5.15 11.70
N GLU A 63 5.61 -5.24 11.77
CA GLU A 63 4.65 -4.33 11.14
C GLU A 63 3.86 -3.63 12.27
N ILE A 64 3.64 -2.32 12.15
CA ILE A 64 2.77 -1.59 13.07
C ILE A 64 1.33 -1.77 12.59
N GLU A 65 0.61 -2.70 13.23
CA GLU A 65 -0.84 -2.79 13.09
C GLU A 65 -1.46 -1.81 14.10
N GLU A 66 -1.83 -0.61 13.64
CA GLU A 66 -2.61 0.32 14.48
C GLU A 66 -4.06 -0.18 14.60
N PHE A 67 -4.24 -1.34 15.26
CA PHE A 67 -5.52 -1.86 15.68
C PHE A 67 -5.81 -1.32 17.08
N LEU A 68 -6.59 -0.24 17.16
CA LEU A 68 -7.08 0.31 18.42
C LEU A 68 -7.93 -0.75 19.13
N THR A 69 -7.44 -1.28 20.25
CA THR A 69 -8.07 -2.39 20.97
C THR A 69 -9.38 -1.97 21.67
N GLY A 70 -10.49 -2.61 21.33
CA GLY A 70 -11.41 -3.23 22.30
C GLY A 70 -12.28 -2.34 23.21
N VAL A 71 -13.55 -2.21 22.81
CA VAL A 71 -14.76 -1.96 23.63
C VAL A 71 -14.87 -0.61 24.34
N ARG A 72 -15.38 0.37 23.59
CA ARG A 72 -16.59 1.07 24.01
C ARG A 72 -17.68 0.72 23.01
N ARG A 73 -18.82 0.18 23.45
CA ARG A 73 -20.08 0.29 22.69
C ARG A 73 -20.49 1.77 22.70
N GLY A 74 -19.75 2.60 21.96
CA GLY A 74 -20.24 3.87 21.46
C GLY A 74 -21.17 3.62 20.27
N PRO A 75 -21.84 4.64 19.73
CA PRO A 75 -22.69 4.48 18.54
C PRO A 75 -21.92 3.71 17.47
N GLU A 76 -22.61 2.82 16.72
CA GLU A 76 -21.99 2.06 15.63
C GLU A 76 -21.08 3.00 14.82
N PRO A 77 -19.80 2.67 14.62
CA PRO A 77 -18.90 3.53 13.85
C PRO A 77 -19.55 3.78 12.49
N ASP A 78 -19.54 5.03 12.03
CA ASP A 78 -20.11 5.41 10.75
C ASP A 78 -19.42 4.57 9.66
N ARG A 79 -20.15 3.57 9.15
CA ARG A 79 -19.71 2.73 8.05
C ARG A 79 -20.05 3.43 6.76
N VAL A 80 -19.04 3.60 5.92
CA VAL A 80 -19.20 4.19 4.60
C VAL A 80 -18.63 3.26 3.56
N LEU A 81 -19.30 3.19 2.41
CA LEU A 81 -18.71 2.60 1.23
C LEU A 81 -17.70 3.59 0.65
N ALA A 82 -16.44 3.20 0.57
CA ALA A 82 -15.38 4.04 0.03
C ALA A 82 -14.50 3.27 -0.95
N THR A 83 -13.96 4.00 -1.94
CA THR A 83 -12.86 3.52 -2.76
C THR A 83 -11.56 3.99 -2.15
N VAL A 84 -10.70 3.05 -1.76
CA VAL A 84 -9.34 3.33 -1.28
C VAL A 84 -8.36 3.27 -2.44
N LEU A 85 -7.46 4.24 -2.48
CA LEU A 85 -6.31 4.32 -3.38
C LEU A 85 -5.04 4.26 -2.54
N PHE A 86 -4.16 3.35 -2.91
CA PHE A 86 -2.80 3.30 -2.44
C PHE A 86 -1.85 3.63 -3.57
N THR A 87 -0.82 4.43 -3.30
CA THR A 87 0.29 4.65 -4.23
C THR A 87 1.62 4.44 -3.52
N ASP A 88 2.64 4.03 -4.26
CA ASP A 88 3.99 3.81 -3.74
C ASP A 88 5.05 4.08 -4.82
N ILE A 89 6.17 4.72 -4.47
CA ILE A 89 7.24 5.02 -5.42
C ILE A 89 8.07 3.76 -5.67
N VAL A 90 8.23 3.41 -6.95
CA VAL A 90 8.94 2.22 -7.35
C VAL A 90 10.45 2.40 -7.14
N GLY A 91 11.01 1.66 -6.18
CA GLY A 91 12.45 1.62 -5.94
C GLY A 91 13.00 2.90 -5.29
N SER A 92 12.17 3.58 -4.51
CA SER A 92 12.52 4.80 -3.76
C SER A 92 13.79 4.69 -2.93
N THR A 93 13.99 3.60 -2.18
CA THR A 93 15.20 3.39 -1.37
C THR A 93 16.47 3.44 -2.22
N ARG A 94 16.47 2.78 -3.38
CA ARG A 94 17.62 2.79 -4.29
C ARG A 94 17.86 4.20 -4.83
N LYS A 95 16.77 4.90 -5.19
CA LYS A 95 16.87 6.25 -5.74
C LYS A 95 17.39 7.24 -4.71
N ALA A 96 16.92 7.15 -3.47
CA ALA A 96 17.40 7.96 -2.35
C ALA A 96 18.91 7.79 -2.11
N LEU A 97 19.41 6.55 -2.16
CA LEU A 97 20.85 6.26 -2.04
C LEU A 97 21.66 6.81 -3.22
N GLU A 98 21.12 6.78 -4.44
CA GLU A 98 21.79 7.26 -5.66
C GLU A 98 21.95 8.78 -5.68
N ILE A 99 20.90 9.53 -5.28
CA ILE A 99 20.87 10.99 -5.42
C ILE A 99 21.20 11.74 -4.11
N GLY A 100 21.23 11.02 -2.98
CA GLY A 100 21.48 11.54 -1.64
C GLY A 100 20.27 12.25 -1.00
N ASP A 101 20.26 12.27 0.32
CA ASP A 101 19.10 12.66 1.14
C ASP A 101 18.50 14.03 0.82
N ARG A 102 19.34 15.02 0.46
CA ARG A 102 18.85 16.38 0.17
C ARG A 102 18.03 16.39 -1.11
N ARG A 103 18.59 15.86 -2.20
CA ARG A 103 17.89 15.79 -3.50
C ARG A 103 16.70 14.85 -3.43
N TRP A 104 16.79 13.77 -2.65
CA TRP A 104 15.65 12.89 -2.39
C TRP A 104 14.52 13.63 -1.67
N ARG A 105 14.82 14.43 -0.64
CA ARG A 105 13.80 15.27 0.02
C ARG A 105 13.14 16.24 -0.94
N ASP A 106 13.92 16.98 -1.73
CA ASP A 106 13.37 17.93 -2.70
C ASP A 106 12.47 17.23 -3.74
N LEU A 107 12.87 16.03 -4.20
CA LEU A 107 12.09 15.23 -5.14
C LEU A 107 10.82 14.65 -4.49
N LEU A 108 10.91 14.23 -3.23
CA LEU A 108 9.78 13.72 -2.45
C LEU A 108 8.75 14.83 -2.17
N ASP A 109 9.20 16.05 -1.88
CA ASP A 109 8.32 17.21 -1.71
C ASP A 109 7.59 17.54 -3.01
N ALA A 110 8.28 17.52 -4.15
CA ALA A 110 7.67 17.69 -5.47
C ALA A 110 6.67 16.58 -5.80
N HIS A 111 6.99 15.33 -5.46
CA HIS A 111 6.08 14.20 -5.59
C HIS A 111 4.83 14.38 -4.73
N ASN A 112 4.99 14.68 -3.44
CA ASN A 112 3.89 14.85 -2.49
C ASN A 112 2.96 16.00 -2.91
N ALA A 113 3.54 17.12 -3.37
CA ALA A 113 2.76 18.25 -3.88
C ALA A 113 1.94 17.86 -5.12
N LEU A 114 2.54 17.11 -6.06
CA LEU A 114 1.84 16.63 -7.25
C LEU A 114 0.71 15.66 -6.90
N VAL A 115 0.94 14.72 -5.99
CA VAL A 115 -0.10 13.77 -5.55
C VAL A 115 -1.27 14.53 -4.93
N ARG A 116 -1.00 15.45 -4.00
CA ARG A 116 -2.04 16.28 -3.36
C ARG A 116 -2.83 17.12 -4.34
N ASP A 117 -2.19 17.72 -5.34
CA ASP A 117 -2.87 18.45 -6.43
C ASP A 117 -3.85 17.53 -7.19
N ARG A 118 -3.43 16.31 -7.54
CA ARG A 118 -4.29 15.35 -8.22
C ARG A 118 -5.42 14.84 -7.33
N LEU A 119 -5.15 14.54 -6.06
CA LEU A 119 -6.20 14.16 -5.11
C LEU A 119 -7.24 15.27 -5.02
N ALA A 120 -6.83 16.53 -4.82
CA ALA A 120 -7.75 17.67 -4.77
C ALA A 120 -8.58 17.82 -6.07
N HIS A 121 -7.93 17.74 -7.23
CA HIS A 121 -8.60 17.84 -8.53
C HIS A 121 -9.69 16.78 -8.72
N PHE A 122 -9.43 15.55 -8.31
CA PHE A 122 -10.36 14.43 -8.41
C PHE A 122 -11.24 14.24 -7.17
N ARG A 123 -11.28 15.22 -6.25
CA ARG A 123 -12.06 15.16 -5.00
C ARG A 123 -11.73 13.95 -4.11
N GLY A 124 -10.49 13.52 -4.13
CA GLY A 124 -9.94 12.54 -3.20
C GLY A 124 -9.56 13.18 -1.87
N ARG A 125 -9.71 12.43 -0.79
CA ARG A 125 -9.27 12.81 0.54
C ARG A 125 -8.02 12.02 0.90
N GLU A 126 -6.91 12.72 1.16
CA GLU A 126 -5.73 12.12 1.80
C GLU A 126 -6.14 11.63 3.19
N ILE A 127 -5.89 10.34 3.45
CA ILE A 127 -6.17 9.71 4.74
C ILE A 127 -4.88 9.65 5.54
N ASP A 128 -3.82 9.18 4.91
CA ASP A 128 -2.51 9.05 5.52
C ASP A 128 -1.42 9.01 4.44
N THR A 129 -0.21 9.39 4.84
CA THR A 129 0.99 9.47 3.99
C THR A 129 2.18 8.99 4.81
N ALA A 130 2.96 8.04 4.30
CA ALA A 130 4.22 7.69 4.93
C ALA A 130 5.34 7.52 3.93
N GLY A 131 6.38 8.32 4.16
CA GLY A 131 7.51 8.41 3.25
C GLY A 131 7.04 8.84 1.87
N ASP A 132 7.07 7.88 0.95
CA ASP A 132 6.78 7.97 -0.47
C ASP A 132 5.46 7.31 -0.90
N GLY A 133 4.71 6.76 0.06
CA GLY A 133 3.40 6.16 -0.16
C GLY A 133 2.25 7.04 0.31
N PHE A 134 1.11 6.94 -0.38
CA PHE A 134 -0.14 7.62 -0.02
C PHE A 134 -1.28 6.62 0.15
N LEU A 135 -2.13 6.87 1.13
CA LEU A 135 -3.49 6.32 1.25
C LEU A 135 -4.50 7.46 1.08
N ALA A 136 -5.35 7.33 0.07
CA ALA A 136 -6.44 8.25 -0.18
C ALA A 136 -7.79 7.52 -0.30
N ALA A 137 -8.87 8.23 0.03
CA ALA A 137 -10.23 7.72 -0.13
C ALA A 137 -11.02 8.58 -1.11
N PHE A 138 -11.89 7.92 -1.86
CA PHE A 138 -12.84 8.52 -2.78
C PHE A 138 -14.24 7.96 -2.49
N ASP A 139 -15.24 8.81 -2.62
CA ASP A 139 -16.67 8.48 -2.61
C ASP A 139 -17.17 7.89 -3.94
N GLY A 140 -16.26 7.60 -4.88
CA GLY A 140 -16.60 7.00 -6.16
C GLY A 140 -15.40 6.35 -6.88
N PRO A 141 -15.51 5.10 -7.36
CA PRO A 141 -14.37 4.35 -7.87
C PRO A 141 -13.78 4.93 -9.16
N ALA A 142 -14.61 5.46 -10.05
CA ALA A 142 -14.13 6.06 -11.30
C ALA A 142 -13.25 7.30 -11.05
N ARG A 143 -13.52 8.08 -10.00
CA ARG A 143 -12.67 9.21 -9.58
C ARG A 143 -11.32 8.72 -9.10
N GLY A 144 -11.32 7.70 -8.22
CA GLY A 144 -10.09 7.08 -7.72
C GLY A 144 -9.20 6.56 -8.86
N VAL A 145 -9.77 5.83 -9.81
CA VAL A 145 -9.01 5.29 -10.95
C VAL A 145 -8.40 6.41 -11.81
N ARG A 146 -9.17 7.46 -12.11
CA ARG A 146 -8.67 8.61 -12.89
C ARG A 146 -7.59 9.38 -12.15
N ALA A 147 -7.74 9.55 -10.84
CA ALA A 147 -6.71 10.15 -9.99
C ALA A 147 -5.42 9.34 -10.02
N ALA A 148 -5.51 8.02 -9.86
CA ALA A 148 -4.34 7.13 -9.91
C ALA A 148 -3.60 7.22 -11.25
N CYS A 149 -4.32 7.24 -12.37
CA CYS A 149 -3.72 7.40 -13.69
C CYS A 149 -3.01 8.75 -13.84
N ALA A 150 -3.64 9.84 -13.41
CA ALA A 150 -3.07 11.17 -13.50
C ALA A 150 -1.87 11.38 -12.55
N ILE A 151 -1.87 10.71 -11.40
CA ILE A 151 -0.71 10.63 -10.50
C ILE A 151 0.42 9.88 -11.19
N ALA A 152 0.17 8.69 -11.74
CA ALA A 152 1.19 7.90 -12.42
C ALA A 152 1.86 8.69 -13.57
N GLU A 153 1.07 9.34 -14.43
CA GLU A 153 1.57 10.19 -15.51
C GLU A 153 2.33 11.42 -14.99
N GLY A 154 1.83 12.05 -13.93
CA GLY A 154 2.46 13.23 -13.35
C GLY A 154 3.82 12.94 -12.73
N VAL A 155 3.92 11.84 -12.00
CA VAL A 155 5.15 11.42 -11.34
C VAL A 155 6.22 10.97 -12.35
N THR A 156 5.83 10.40 -13.49
CA THR A 156 6.77 10.11 -14.60
C THR A 156 7.53 11.36 -15.07
N ARG A 157 6.88 12.52 -15.09
CA ARG A 157 7.55 13.79 -15.47
C ARG A 157 8.58 14.26 -14.45
N LEU A 158 8.54 13.76 -13.23
CA LEU A 158 9.55 14.00 -12.18
C LEU A 158 10.72 13.02 -12.26
N GLY A 159 10.75 12.12 -13.25
CA GLY A 159 11.76 11.07 -13.35
C GLY A 159 11.58 9.95 -12.33
N LEU A 160 10.35 9.80 -11.82
CA LEU A 160 9.95 8.77 -10.87
C LEU A 160 8.88 7.87 -11.49
N GLU A 161 8.67 6.71 -10.90
CA GLU A 161 7.57 5.82 -11.26
C GLU A 161 6.82 5.42 -10.01
N VAL A 162 5.51 5.29 -10.10
CA VAL A 162 4.66 4.80 -9.02
C VAL A 162 3.90 3.58 -9.46
N ARG A 163 3.57 2.74 -8.50
CA ARG A 163 2.54 1.72 -8.61
C ARG A 163 1.33 2.17 -7.79
N ALA A 164 0.14 1.78 -8.22
CA ALA A 164 -1.09 2.11 -7.55
C ALA A 164 -2.02 0.90 -7.44
N GLY A 165 -2.74 0.82 -6.32
CA GLY A 165 -3.74 -0.21 -6.05
C GLY A 165 -5.05 0.42 -5.61
N LEU A 166 -6.18 -0.08 -6.13
CA LEU A 166 -7.51 0.38 -5.72
C LEU A 166 -8.43 -0.76 -5.35
N HIS A 167 -9.23 -0.51 -4.32
CA HIS A 167 -10.32 -1.37 -3.90
C HIS A 167 -11.52 -0.54 -3.45
N THR A 168 -12.73 -1.09 -3.56
CA THR A 168 -13.95 -0.48 -2.99
C THR A 168 -14.60 -1.46 -2.05
N GLY A 169 -14.93 -1.01 -0.85
CA GLY A 169 -15.59 -1.80 0.17
C GLY A 169 -16.04 -0.94 1.34
N GLU A 170 -16.67 -1.57 2.32
CA GLU A 170 -17.07 -0.89 3.54
C GLU A 170 -15.86 -0.61 4.43
N CYS A 171 -15.82 0.62 4.92
CA CYS A 171 -14.81 1.11 5.84
C CYS A 171 -15.45 1.71 7.07
N GLU A 172 -14.79 1.58 8.21
CA GLU A 172 -15.12 2.32 9.41
C GLU A 172 -14.42 3.68 9.37
N VAL A 173 -15.16 4.75 9.67
CA VAL A 173 -14.63 6.11 9.74
C VAL A 173 -14.51 6.52 11.20
N SER A 174 -13.31 6.97 11.59
CA SER A 174 -13.08 7.56 12.91
C SER A 174 -12.25 8.84 12.75
N GLY A 175 -12.95 9.98 12.75
CA GLY A 175 -12.35 11.28 12.46
C GLY A 175 -11.76 11.33 11.05
N SER A 176 -10.44 11.52 10.94
CA SER A 176 -9.72 11.50 9.66
C SER A 176 -9.31 10.10 9.21
N LYS A 177 -9.30 9.11 10.11
CA LYS A 177 -8.82 7.75 9.82
C LYS A 177 -9.88 6.91 9.12
N LEU A 178 -9.40 5.96 8.34
CA LEU A 178 -10.18 4.97 7.62
C LEU A 178 -9.60 3.59 7.94
N THR A 179 -10.42 2.68 8.46
CA THR A 179 -10.00 1.32 8.82
C THR A 179 -10.97 0.28 8.25
N GLY A 180 -10.56 -0.99 8.27
CA GLY A 180 -11.39 -2.12 7.86
C GLY A 180 -10.77 -2.96 6.75
N ILE A 181 -11.41 -4.10 6.46
CA ILE A 181 -10.93 -5.11 5.50
C ILE A 181 -10.66 -4.49 4.13
N ALA A 182 -11.47 -3.52 3.69
CA ALA A 182 -11.27 -2.86 2.40
C ALA A 182 -9.92 -2.12 2.31
N VAL A 183 -9.44 -1.54 3.41
CA VAL A 183 -8.13 -0.87 3.51
C VAL A 183 -7.01 -1.90 3.34
N HIS A 184 -7.10 -3.03 4.05
CA HIS A 184 -6.11 -4.11 3.94
C HIS A 184 -6.07 -4.70 2.53
N ILE A 185 -7.23 -4.96 1.90
CA ILE A 185 -7.29 -5.42 0.51
C ILE A 185 -6.58 -4.43 -0.43
N GLY A 186 -6.88 -3.14 -0.33
CA GLY A 186 -6.23 -2.12 -1.16
C GLY A 186 -4.70 -2.10 -0.99
N ALA A 187 -4.22 -2.24 0.24
CA ALA A 187 -2.79 -2.32 0.55
C ALA A 187 -2.12 -3.56 -0.09
N ARG A 188 -2.82 -4.71 -0.16
CA ARG A 188 -2.30 -5.90 -0.85
C ARG A 188 -2.30 -5.71 -2.37
N ILE A 189 -3.34 -5.09 -2.94
CA ILE A 189 -3.43 -4.85 -4.39
C ILE A 189 -2.27 -3.97 -4.88
N VAL A 190 -1.91 -2.89 -4.18
CA VAL A 190 -0.76 -2.06 -4.59
C VAL A 190 0.56 -2.83 -4.51
N GLY A 191 0.71 -3.74 -3.54
CA GLY A 191 1.89 -4.60 -3.43
C GLY A 191 2.08 -5.54 -4.62
N MET A 192 0.98 -5.93 -5.28
CA MET A 192 0.98 -6.78 -6.47
C MET A 192 1.10 -6.00 -7.78
N ALA A 193 0.89 -4.68 -7.75
CA ALA A 193 0.98 -3.83 -8.92
C ALA A 193 2.42 -3.75 -9.44
N LYS A 194 2.58 -3.94 -10.74
CA LYS A 194 3.86 -3.77 -11.43
C LYS A 194 4.28 -2.29 -11.44
N ARG A 195 5.52 -2.04 -11.85
CA ARG A 195 6.05 -0.69 -12.03
C ARG A 195 5.17 0.10 -13.01
N GLY A 196 4.74 1.30 -12.62
CA GLY A 196 3.91 2.16 -13.46
C GLY A 196 2.45 1.68 -13.61
N GLU A 197 2.06 0.63 -12.89
CA GLU A 197 0.75 0.00 -13.04
C GLU A 197 -0.28 0.58 -12.08
N VAL A 198 -1.51 0.71 -12.56
CA VAL A 198 -2.69 0.96 -11.73
C VAL A 198 -3.50 -0.33 -11.71
N LEU A 199 -3.51 -1.02 -10.57
CA LEU A 199 -4.18 -2.29 -10.39
C LEU A 199 -5.45 -2.10 -9.55
N VAL A 200 -6.53 -2.78 -9.90
CA VAL A 200 -7.82 -2.67 -9.24
C VAL A 200 -8.45 -4.04 -8.98
N SER A 201 -9.30 -4.14 -7.96
CA SER A 201 -10.13 -5.34 -7.76
C SER A 201 -11.31 -5.40 -8.74
N ASN A 202 -11.89 -6.59 -8.89
CA ASN A 202 -13.15 -6.80 -9.63
C ASN A 202 -14.26 -5.84 -9.17
N THR A 203 -14.40 -5.62 -7.85
CA THR A 203 -15.40 -4.69 -7.30
C THR A 203 -15.29 -3.29 -7.91
N VAL A 204 -14.07 -2.76 -8.05
CA VAL A 204 -13.84 -1.46 -8.68
C VAL A 204 -14.24 -1.51 -10.15
N LYS A 205 -13.78 -2.53 -10.88
CA LYS A 205 -14.07 -2.70 -12.32
C LYS A 205 -15.57 -2.82 -12.59
N ASP A 206 -16.33 -3.51 -11.74
CA ASP A 206 -17.76 -3.69 -11.91
C ASP A 206 -18.55 -2.40 -11.57
N LEU A 207 -18.15 -1.68 -10.51
CA LEU A 207 -18.80 -0.42 -10.11
C LEU A 207 -18.55 0.75 -11.08
N VAL A 208 -17.58 0.65 -11.98
CA VAL A 208 -17.28 1.69 -12.98
C VAL A 208 -17.77 1.35 -14.39
N ALA A 209 -18.67 0.38 -14.52
CA ALA A 209 -19.35 0.09 -15.78
C ALA A 209 -19.97 1.39 -16.37
N GLY A 210 -19.72 1.65 -17.66
CA GLY A 210 -20.18 2.87 -18.34
C GLY A 210 -19.29 4.11 -18.15
N SER A 211 -18.21 4.04 -17.35
CA SER A 211 -17.29 5.17 -17.14
C SER A 211 -16.33 5.44 -18.31
N GLY A 212 -16.25 4.54 -19.29
CA GLY A 212 -15.27 4.56 -20.39
C GLY A 212 -13.87 4.09 -20.00
N LEU A 213 -13.64 3.69 -18.74
CA LEU A 213 -12.39 3.07 -18.30
C LEU A 213 -12.25 1.67 -18.91
N LYS A 214 -11.03 1.31 -19.29
CA LYS A 214 -10.67 0.02 -19.87
C LYS A 214 -9.74 -0.74 -18.93
N PHE A 215 -9.83 -2.05 -18.97
CA PHE A 215 -9.19 -2.94 -18.01
C PHE A 215 -8.65 -4.18 -18.71
N ASP A 216 -7.40 -4.54 -18.39
CA ASP A 216 -6.78 -5.79 -18.78
C ASP A 216 -6.83 -6.78 -17.61
N ASP A 217 -7.28 -8.00 -17.91
CA ASP A 217 -7.42 -9.08 -16.92
C ASP A 217 -6.04 -9.54 -16.40
N ARG A 218 -5.89 -9.61 -15.07
CA ARG A 218 -4.68 -10.12 -14.38
C ARG A 218 -4.90 -11.43 -13.64
N GLY A 219 -6.07 -12.03 -13.76
CA GLY A 219 -6.43 -13.32 -13.15
C GLY A 219 -6.82 -13.22 -11.68
N LEU A 220 -7.11 -14.40 -11.12
CA LEU A 220 -7.44 -14.58 -9.71
C LEU A 220 -6.15 -14.61 -8.87
N HIS A 221 -6.20 -13.94 -7.74
CA HIS A 221 -5.10 -13.85 -6.78
C HIS A 221 -5.60 -14.15 -5.37
N THR A 222 -4.87 -14.96 -4.62
CA THR A 222 -5.07 -15.04 -3.17
C THR A 222 -4.32 -13.89 -2.52
N LEU A 223 -5.04 -13.04 -1.79
CA LEU A 223 -4.43 -11.92 -1.06
C LEU A 223 -4.13 -12.39 0.36
N ASN A 224 -2.86 -12.33 0.77
CA ASN A 224 -2.48 -12.82 2.09
C ASN A 224 -3.24 -12.07 3.22
N GLY A 225 -3.76 -12.83 4.19
CA GLY A 225 -4.57 -12.34 5.30
C GLY A 225 -6.02 -11.98 4.93
N VAL A 226 -6.42 -12.14 3.67
CA VAL A 226 -7.79 -11.88 3.20
C VAL A 226 -8.43 -13.19 2.74
N PRO A 227 -9.60 -13.58 3.29
CA PRO A 227 -10.29 -14.78 2.84
C PRO A 227 -10.71 -14.70 1.37
N GLY A 228 -10.48 -15.79 0.63
CA GLY A 228 -10.94 -15.96 -0.75
C GLY A 228 -9.99 -15.44 -1.82
N GLU A 229 -10.41 -15.58 -3.07
CA GLU A 229 -9.67 -15.09 -4.23
C GLU A 229 -10.21 -13.73 -4.67
N THR A 230 -9.30 -12.83 -5.02
CA THR A 230 -9.61 -11.53 -5.62
C THR A 230 -9.17 -11.52 -7.07
N HIS A 231 -10.09 -11.25 -7.99
CA HIS A 231 -9.77 -11.06 -9.39
C HIS A 231 -9.26 -9.63 -9.61
N LEU A 232 -8.06 -9.51 -10.16
CA LEU A 232 -7.40 -8.22 -10.36
C LEU A 232 -7.37 -7.81 -11.82
N PHE A 233 -7.40 -6.51 -12.05
CA PHE A 233 -7.40 -5.90 -13.37
C PHE A 233 -6.44 -4.72 -13.41
N ALA A 234 -5.65 -4.60 -14.46
CA ALA A 234 -4.84 -3.42 -14.70
C ALA A 234 -5.63 -2.41 -15.54
N VAL A 235 -5.56 -1.13 -15.18
CA VAL A 235 -6.20 -0.07 -15.97
C VAL A 235 -5.40 0.15 -17.26
N ASP A 236 -6.07 0.07 -18.39
CA ASP A 236 -5.50 0.46 -19.69
C ASP A 236 -5.47 2.00 -19.74
N ARG A 237 -4.27 2.55 -19.62
CA ARG A 237 -4.01 4.00 -19.64
C ARG A 237 -3.79 4.53 -21.07
N GLY A 238 -3.90 3.68 -22.09
CA GLY A 238 -3.45 3.97 -23.45
C GLY A 238 -1.92 4.11 -23.53
N PRO A 239 -1.35 4.29 -24.73
CA PRO A 239 0.09 4.54 -24.87
C PRO A 239 0.47 5.84 -24.16
N LEU A 240 1.54 5.79 -23.36
CA LEU A 240 2.21 6.96 -22.79
C LEU A 240 2.51 7.91 -23.95
N ARG A 241 1.84 9.07 -24.00
CA ARG A 241 2.18 10.07 -25.02
C ARG A 241 3.58 10.63 -24.70
N PRO A 242 4.50 10.62 -25.68
CA PRO A 242 5.88 11.06 -25.50
C PRO A 242 6.00 12.55 -25.16
#